data_AF-A0A2N2AW87-F1
#
_entry.id   AF-A0A2N2AW87-F1
#
_cell.length_a   1.000
_cell.length_b   1.000
_cell.length_c   1.000
_cell.angle_alpha   90.00
_cell.angle_beta   90.00
_cell.angle_gamma   90.00
#
_symmetry.space_group_name_H-M   'P 1'
#
loop_
_entity.id
_entity.type
_entity.pdbx_description
1 polymer ?
#
loop_
_entity_poly.entity_id
_entity_poly.type
_entity_poly.pdbx_seq_one_letter_code
_entity_poly.pdbx_strand_id
1 'polypeptide(L)' 'MKYHLTVQRELYQMFNNIMSKGIQQGEFTKDIPVDTLVKHFIMAIRGLIFEWCIRHPDFNLKEKTLLHFGILLKEIKK' A
#
# COMPACT_ATOMS: atom_id res chain seq x y z
N MET A 1 -11.67 -20.98 1.17
CA MET A 1 -10.54 -20.60 0.29
C MET A 1 -10.87 -19.55 -0.79
N LYS A 2 -12.13 -19.40 -1.26
CA LYS A 2 -12.49 -18.41 -2.31
C LYS A 2 -12.35 -16.94 -1.91
N TYR A 3 -12.70 -16.57 -0.67
CA TYR A 3 -12.67 -15.17 -0.22
C TYR A 3 -11.26 -14.54 -0.18
N HIS A 4 -10.22 -15.32 0.13
CA HIS A 4 -8.85 -14.81 0.24
C HIS A 4 -8.23 -14.40 -1.11
N LEU A 5 -8.69 -14.97 -2.22
CA LEU A 5 -8.23 -14.62 -3.57
C LEU A 5 -8.93 -13.35 -4.10
N THR A 6 -10.20 -13.14 -3.74
CA THR A 6 -10.99 -11.98 -4.18
C THR A 6 -10.52 -10.70 -3.49
N VAL A 7 -10.34 -10.72 -2.17
CA VAL A 7 -9.88 -9.54 -1.40
C VAL A 7 -8.49 -9.07 -1.87
N GLN A 8 -7.61 -10.00 -2.23
CA GLN A 8 -6.31 -9.64 -2.80
C GLN A 8 -6.44 -8.92 -4.15
N ARG A 9 -7.39 -9.33 -4.99
CA ARG A 9 -7.65 -8.70 -6.29
C ARG A 9 -8.31 -7.33 -6.13
N GLU A 10 -9.26 -7.19 -5.22
CA GLU A 10 -9.92 -5.91 -4.93
C GLU A 10 -8.93 -4.88 -4.39
N LEU A 11 -8.08 -5.29 -3.43
CA LEU A 11 -7.04 -4.42 -2.89
C LEU A 11 -6.04 -4.00 -3.98
N TYR A 12 -5.66 -4.94 -4.86
CA TYR A 12 -4.81 -4.67 -6.00
C TYR A 12 -5.41 -3.64 -6.95
N GLN A 13 -6.68 -3.84 -7.33
CA GLN A 13 -7.40 -2.94 -8.23
C GLN A 13 -7.54 -1.55 -7.62
N MET A 14 -7.87 -1.47 -6.33
CA MET A 14 -7.95 -0.20 -5.60
C MET A 14 -6.62 0.57 -5.66
N PHE A 15 -5.51 -0.07 -5.30
CA PHE A 15 -4.19 0.56 -5.37
C PHE A 15 -3.82 0.93 -6.81
N ASN A 16 -4.08 0.06 -7.78
CA ASN A 16 -3.77 0.34 -9.18
C ASN A 16 -4.53 1.57 -9.68
N ASN A 17 -5.82 1.69 -9.36
CA ASN A 17 -6.62 2.86 -9.74
C ASN A 17 -6.08 4.15 -9.12
N ILE A 18 -5.74 4.14 -7.82
CA ILE A 18 -5.21 5.32 -7.11
C ILE A 18 -3.86 5.73 -7.69
N MET A 19 -2.93 4.78 -7.84
CA MET A 19 -1.58 5.05 -8.32
C MET A 19 -1.58 5.50 -9.78
N SER A 20 -2.34 4.81 -10.65
CA SER A 20 -2.49 5.18 -12.05
C SER A 20 -3.04 6.59 -12.21
N LYS A 21 -4.04 6.97 -11.38
CA LYS A 21 -4.63 8.31 -11.40
C LYS A 21 -3.61 9.37 -10.97
N GLY A 22 -2.91 9.17 -9.86
CA GLY A 22 -1.90 10.13 -9.39
C GLY A 22 -0.75 10.31 -10.38
N ILE A 23 -0.33 9.24 -11.08
CA ILE A 23 0.67 9.30 -12.15
C ILE A 23 0.16 10.10 -13.37
N GLN A 24 -1.10 9.88 -13.77
CA GLN A 24 -1.73 10.61 -14.88
C GLN A 24 -1.88 12.11 -14.56
N GLN A 25 -2.20 12.43 -13.31
CA GLN A 25 -2.34 13.81 -12.82
C GLN A 25 -1.00 14.49 -12.54
N GLY A 26 0.12 13.75 -12.59
CA GLY A 26 1.45 14.28 -12.30
C GLY A 26 1.74 14.48 -10.81
N GLU A 27 0.92 13.92 -9.93
CA GLU A 27 1.10 13.94 -8.47
C GLU A 27 2.18 12.96 -8.00
N PHE A 28 2.34 11.85 -8.73
CA PHE A 28 3.32 10.80 -8.45
C PHE A 28 4.37 10.65 -9.57
N THR A 29 5.54 10.13 -9.20
CA THR A 29 6.64 9.85 -10.14
C THR A 29 6.23 8.85 -11.22
N LYS A 30 6.84 9.00 -12.40
CA LYS A 30 6.72 8.08 -13.55
C LYS A 30 7.92 7.12 -13.64
N ASP A 31 8.89 7.25 -12.75
CA ASP A 31 10.16 6.50 -12.81
C ASP A 31 9.98 5.03 -12.42
N ILE A 32 8.91 4.72 -11.68
CA ILE A 32 8.56 3.38 -11.23
C ILE A 32 7.30 2.92 -11.96
N PRO A 33 7.29 1.73 -12.59
CA PRO A 33 6.07 1.18 -13.18
C PRO A 33 4.95 1.04 -12.15
N VAL A 34 3.72 1.43 -12.53
CA VAL A 34 2.57 1.43 -11.61
C VAL A 34 2.31 0.05 -10.98
N ASP A 35 2.51 -1.02 -11.73
CA ASP A 35 2.35 -2.40 -11.27
C ASP A 35 3.35 -2.74 -10.14
N THR A 36 4.60 -2.30 -10.29
CA THR A 36 5.65 -2.43 -9.27
C THR A 36 5.27 -1.63 -8.03
N LEU A 37 4.84 -0.39 -8.20
CA LEU A 37 4.43 0.49 -7.11
C LEU A 37 3.28 -0.12 -6.29
N VAL A 38 2.24 -0.61 -6.96
CA VAL A 38 1.09 -1.28 -6.35
C VAL A 38 1.53 -2.50 -5.53
N LYS A 39 2.40 -3.34 -6.09
CA LYS A 39 2.94 -4.52 -5.39
C LYS A 39 3.68 -4.15 -4.11
N HIS A 40 4.49 -3.09 -4.13
CA HIS A 40 5.21 -2.62 -2.94
C HIS A 40 4.27 -2.06 -1.87
N PHE A 41 3.25 -1.30 -2.23
CA PHE A 41 2.25 -0.79 -1.29
C PHE A 41 1.43 -1.93 -0.64
N ILE A 42 1.08 -2.95 -1.41
CA ILE A 42 0.40 -4.15 -0.90
C ILE A 42 1.32 -4.95 0.03
N MET A 43 2.59 -5.09 -0.32
CA MET A 43 3.58 -5.75 0.53
C MET A 43 3.73 -5.01 1.87
N ALA A 44 3.80 -3.68 1.83
CA ALA A 44 3.89 -2.84 3.02
C ALA A 44 2.71 -3.01 3.98
N ILE A 45 1.45 -2.93 3.49
CA ILE A 45 0.28 -3.13 4.36
C ILE A 45 0.23 -4.55 4.93
N ARG A 46 0.62 -5.56 4.15
CA ARG A 46 0.71 -6.95 4.65
C ARG A 46 1.73 -7.07 5.77
N GLY A 47 2.92 -6.48 5.59
CA GLY A 47 3.95 -6.45 6.62
C GLY A 47 3.45 -5.80 7.92
N LEU A 48 2.76 -4.67 7.82
CA LEU A 48 2.17 -3.99 8.99
C LEU A 48 1.10 -4.83 9.69
N ILE A 49 0.25 -5.53 8.94
CA ILE A 49 -0.76 -6.43 9.50
C ILE A 49 -0.09 -7.60 10.21
N PHE A 50 0.95 -8.21 9.62
CA PHE A 50 1.70 -9.28 10.27
C PHE A 50 2.39 -8.83 11.55
N GLU A 51 3.07 -7.68 11.52
CA GLU A 51 3.68 -7.07 12.71
C GLU A 51 2.65 -6.84 13.82
N TRP A 52 1.48 -6.30 13.46
CA TRP A 52 0.39 -6.08 14.41
C TRP A 52 -0.10 -7.37 15.07
N CYS A 53 -0.33 -8.43 14.28
CA CYS A 53 -0.78 -9.71 14.82
C CYS A 53 0.22 -10.33 15.80
N ILE A 54 1.52 -10.18 15.55
CA ILE A 54 2.58 -10.76 16.40
C ILE A 54 2.78 -9.95 17.68
N ARG A 55 2.59 -8.63 17.61
CA ARG A 55 2.95 -7.68 18.66
C ARG A 55 1.75 -7.07 19.37
N HIS A 56 0.57 -7.65 19.20
CA HIS A 56 -0.63 -7.20 19.90
C HIS A 56 -0.49 -7.42 21.42
N PRO A 57 -0.86 -6.44 22.28
CA PRO A 57 -1.49 -5.16 21.97
C PRO A 57 -0.51 -3.98 21.79
N ASP A 58 0.79 -4.19 21.94
CA ASP A 58 1.82 -3.14 21.98
C ASP A 58 2.08 -2.45 20.63
N PHE A 59 1.46 -2.93 19.56
CA PHE A 59 1.56 -2.36 18.22
C PHE A 59 0.27 -1.62 17.84
N ASN A 60 0.34 -0.28 17.75
CA ASN A 60 -0.77 0.50 17.22
C ASN A 60 -0.79 0.44 15.69
N LEU A 61 -1.64 -0.41 15.11
CA LEU A 61 -1.73 -0.60 13.66
C LEU A 61 -2.05 0.70 12.92
N LYS A 62 -2.96 1.53 13.45
CA LYS A 62 -3.39 2.77 12.80
C LYS A 62 -2.24 3.77 12.69
N GLU A 63 -1.56 4.02 13.81
CA GLU A 63 -0.43 4.95 13.87
C GLU A 63 0.71 4.50 12.95
N LYS A 64 1.09 3.22 13.02
CA LYS A 64 2.18 2.68 12.21
C LYS A 64 1.85 2.66 10.72
N THR A 65 0.59 2.38 10.36
CA THR A 65 0.15 2.44 8.96
C THR A 65 0.21 3.85 8.41
N LEU A 66 -0.29 4.85 9.15
CA LEU A 66 -0.24 6.25 8.73
C LEU A 66 1.21 6.74 8.54
N LEU A 67 2.09 6.43 9.50
CA LEU A 67 3.50 6.79 9.41
C LEU A 67 4.19 6.12 8.21
N HIS A 68 4.03 4.81 8.08
CA HIS A 68 4.71 4.03 7.04
C HIS A 68 4.25 4.44 5.64
N PHE A 69 2.94 4.59 5.42
CA PHE A 69 2.42 5.07 4.14
C PHE A 69 2.79 6.53 3.87
N GLY A 70 2.89 7.37 4.91
CA GLY A 70 3.39 8.74 4.77
C GLY A 70 4.81 8.78 4.22
N ILE A 71 5.69 7.90 4.69
CA ILE A 71 7.06 7.75 4.17
C ILE A 71 7.01 7.29 2.70
N LEU A 72 6.30 6.21 2.40
CA LEU A 72 6.21 5.69 1.03
C LEU A 72 5.66 6.73 0.03
N LEU A 73 4.64 7.48 0.44
CA LEU A 73 4.04 8.53 -0.38
C LEU A 73 5.01 9.70 -0.59
N LYS A 74 5.79 10.08 0.42
CA LYS A 74 6.79 11.16 0.32
C LYS A 74 7.84 10.84 -0.73
N GLU A 75 8.30 9.59 -0.82
CA GLU A 75 9.33 9.18 -1.78
C GLU A 75 8.85 9.19 -3.24
N ILE A 76 7.55 8.99 -3.47
CA ILE A 76 6.99 8.92 -4.83
C ILE A 76 6.30 10.19 -5.28
N LYS A 77 6.06 11.14 -4.37
CA LYS A 77 5.39 12.40 -4.66
C LYS A 77 6.31 13.34 -5.44
N LYS A 78 5.75 14.05 -6.42
CA LYS A 78 6.43 15.14 -7.12
C LYS A 78 6.33 16.48 -6.39
#